data_AF-W1XZY1-F1
#
_entry.id   AF-W1XZY1-F1
#
_cell.length_a   1.000
_cell.length_b   1.000
_cell.length_c   1.000
_cell.angle_alpha   90.00
_cell.angle_beta   90.00
_cell.angle_gamma   90.00
#
_symmetry.space_group_name_H-M   'P 1'
#
loop_
_entity.id
_entity.type
_entity.pdbx_description
1 polymer ?
#
loop_
_entity_poly.entity_id
_entity_poly.type
_entity_poly.pdbx_seq_one_letter_code
_entity_poly.pdbx_strand_id
1 'polypeptide(L)'
;SQCWTLKELAKNIWDRPWSTERRNDWLQWISRASECDVPMMKNAAKTIKKRLYGILNAMRHRVSNGNAEALNSKIRLLRIKARGYRNRERF
;
A
#
# COMPACT_ATOMS: atom_id res chain seq x y z
N SER A 1 3.55 -13.88 12.63
CA SER A 1 3.68 -13.82 11.16
C SER A 1 3.97 -12.40 10.67
N GLN A 2 5.14 -12.14 10.09
CA GLN A 2 5.63 -10.81 9.66
C GLN A 2 4.65 -10.02 8.77
N CYS A 3 3.86 -10.72 7.95
CA CYS A 3 2.83 -10.11 7.11
C CYS A 3 1.73 -9.39 7.92
N TRP A 4 1.34 -9.92 9.08
CA TRP A 4 0.31 -9.32 9.92
C TRP A 4 0.83 -8.04 10.59
N THR A 5 2.05 -8.07 11.11
CA THR A 5 2.71 -6.92 11.74
C THR A 5 2.87 -5.75 10.77
N LEU A 6 3.30 -6.01 9.52
CA LEU A 6 3.42 -4.98 8.50
C LEU A 6 2.06 -4.40 8.10
N LYS A 7 1.01 -5.23 8.06
CA LYS A 7 -0.36 -4.75 7.80
C LYS A 7 -0.84 -3.82 8.91
N GLU A 8 -0.67 -4.21 10.17
CA GLU A 8 -1.07 -3.38 11.31
C GLU A 8 -0.28 -2.08 11.37
N LEU A 9 1.03 -2.11 11.04
CA LEU A 9 1.85 -0.90 11.00
C LEU A 9 1.38 0.07 9.90
N ALA A 10 1.03 -0.42 8.71
CA ALA A 10 0.44 0.40 7.65
C ALA A 10 -0.90 1.03 8.09
N LYS A 11 -1.75 0.26 8.76
CA LYS A 11 -3.03 0.74 9.30
C LYS A 11 -2.81 1.84 10.33
N ASN A 12 -1.84 1.66 11.24
CA ASN A 12 -1.50 2.64 12.25
C ASN A 12 -0.99 3.95 11.64
N ILE A 13 -0.17 3.89 10.57
CA ILE A 13 0.27 5.09 9.85
C ILE A 13 -0.92 5.81 9.21
N TRP A 14 -1.86 5.06 8.60
CA TRP A 14 -3.03 5.62 7.93
C TRP A 14 -4.02 6.30 8.89
N ASP A 15 -4.24 5.72 10.06
CA ASP A 15 -5.21 6.20 11.05
C ASP A 15 -4.74 7.48 11.77
N ARG A 16 -3.42 7.72 11.81
CA ARG A 16 -2.85 8.92 12.43
C ARG A 16 -3.28 10.20 11.69
N PRO A 17 -3.48 11.32 12.42
CA PRO A 17 -3.77 12.61 11.80
C PRO A 17 -2.63 13.02 10.85
N TRP A 18 -2.96 13.76 9.80
CA TRP A 18 -1.98 14.27 8.85
C TRP A 18 -0.84 15.03 9.53
N SER A 19 0.40 14.74 9.14
CA SER A 19 1.60 15.54 9.43
C SER A 19 2.55 15.39 8.23
N THR A 20 3.41 16.39 8.01
CA THR A 20 4.48 16.32 7.00
C THR A 20 5.39 15.10 7.19
N GLU A 21 5.51 14.62 8.43
CA GLU A 21 6.27 13.42 8.80
C GLU A 21 5.69 12.11 8.24
N ARG A 22 4.40 12.08 7.85
CA ARG A 22 3.73 10.85 7.37
C ARG A 22 4.36 10.34 6.10
N ARG A 23 4.98 11.22 5.30
CA ARG A 23 5.79 10.83 4.16
C ARG A 23 6.95 9.91 4.58
N ASN A 24 7.65 10.27 5.66
CA ASN A 24 8.77 9.49 6.17
C ASN A 24 8.29 8.17 6.77
N ASP A 25 7.17 8.16 7.50
CA ASP A 25 6.57 6.93 8.02
C ASP A 25 6.25 5.93 6.90
N TRP A 26 5.62 6.40 5.82
CA TRP A 26 5.33 5.58 4.65
C TRP A 26 6.60 5.08 3.95
N LEU A 27 7.63 5.92 3.82
CA LEU A 27 8.91 5.51 3.22
C LEU A 27 9.62 4.44 4.06
N GLN A 28 9.61 4.57 5.39
CA GLN A 28 10.13 3.56 6.30
C GLN A 28 9.36 2.25 6.19
N TRP A 29 8.02 2.32 6.13
CA TRP A 29 7.20 1.13 5.93
C TRP A 29 7.49 0.45 4.58
N ILE A 30 7.65 1.23 3.50
CA ILE A 30 7.99 0.72 2.17
C ILE A 30 9.34 -0.02 2.20
N SER A 31 10.35 0.51 2.88
CA SER A 31 11.66 -0.17 3.01
C SER A 31 11.47 -1.53 3.69
N ARG A 32 10.86 -1.54 4.88
CA ARG A 32 10.60 -2.75 5.67
C ARG A 32 9.78 -3.79 4.90
N ALA A 33 8.76 -3.35 4.15
CA ALA A 33 7.92 -4.24 3.35
C ALA A 33 8.63 -4.73 2.08
N SER A 34 9.60 -4.00 1.55
CA SER A 34 10.43 -4.42 0.42
C SER A 34 11.51 -5.42 0.82
N GLU A 35 12.02 -5.31 2.06
CA GLU A 35 13.03 -6.20 2.64
C GLU A 35 12.42 -7.50 3.20
N CYS A 36 11.12 -7.50 3.51
CA CYS A 36 10.40 -8.70 3.96
C CYS A 36 10.33 -9.76 2.85
N ASP A 37 10.60 -11.03 3.17
CA ASP A 37 10.61 -12.13 2.18
C ASP A 37 9.23 -12.46 1.59
N VAL A 38 8.16 -11.84 2.08
CA VAL A 38 6.79 -12.06 1.61
C VAL A 38 6.55 -11.34 0.27
N PRO A 39 6.38 -12.05 -0.87
CA PRO A 39 6.25 -11.42 -2.19
C PRO A 39 5.05 -10.48 -2.30
N MET A 40 3.98 -10.79 -1.56
CA MET A 40 2.79 -9.94 -1.47
C MET A 40 3.10 -8.58 -0.85
N MET A 41 3.98 -8.52 0.16
CA MET A 41 4.37 -7.27 0.81
C MET A 41 5.31 -6.45 -0.07
N LYS A 42 6.27 -7.08 -0.76
CA LYS A 42 7.13 -6.40 -1.73
C LYS A 42 6.29 -5.72 -2.83
N ASN A 43 5.25 -6.38 -3.32
CA ASN A 43 4.34 -5.80 -4.33
C ASN A 43 3.48 -4.65 -3.78
N ALA A 44 3.01 -4.78 -2.53
CA ALA A 44 2.29 -3.69 -1.85
C ALA A 44 3.20 -2.46 -1.67
N ALA A 45 4.44 -2.66 -1.23
CA ALA A 45 5.46 -1.63 -1.08
C ALA A 45 5.71 -0.87 -2.39
N LYS A 46 5.91 -1.58 -3.50
CA LYS A 46 6.05 -0.98 -4.85
C LYS A 46 4.83 -0.13 -5.23
N THR A 47 3.63 -0.63 -4.96
CA THR A 47 2.38 0.05 -5.29
C THR A 47 2.19 1.34 -4.48
N ILE A 48 2.42 1.26 -3.17
CA ILE A 48 2.33 2.39 -2.25
C ILE A 48 3.40 3.43 -2.58
N LYS A 49 4.65 3.01 -2.84
CA LYS A 49 5.72 3.92 -3.30
C LYS A 49 5.33 4.71 -4.54
N LYS A 50 4.76 4.05 -5.56
CA LYS A 50 4.30 4.70 -6.80
C LYS A 50 3.15 5.69 -6.57
N ARG A 51 2.37 5.52 -5.51
CA ARG A 51 1.18 6.34 -5.21
C ARG A 51 1.28 7.17 -3.94
N LEU A 52 2.49 7.27 -3.38
CA LEU A 52 2.72 7.90 -2.09
C LEU A 52 2.15 9.32 -2.05
N TYR A 53 2.34 10.09 -3.13
CA TYR A 53 1.77 11.43 -3.25
C TYR A 53 0.24 11.46 -3.11
N GLY A 54 -0.47 10.56 -3.79
CA GLY A 54 -1.93 10.48 -3.72
C GLY A 54 -2.44 10.03 -2.34
N ILE A 55 -1.71 9.10 -1.71
CA ILE A 55 -1.98 8.63 -0.34
C ILE A 55 -1.82 9.78 0.67
N LEU A 56 -0.72 10.52 0.58
CA LEU A 56 -0.46 11.67 1.43
C LEU A 56 -1.50 12.77 1.22
N ASN A 57 -1.89 13.05 -0.02
CA ASN A 57 -2.92 14.04 -0.31
C ASN A 57 -4.28 13.62 0.24
N ALA A 58 -4.64 12.33 0.16
CA ALA A 58 -5.86 11.79 0.76
C ALA A 58 -5.86 11.91 2.30
N MET A 59 -4.74 11.60 2.95
CA MET A 59 -4.57 11.79 4.40
C MET A 59 -4.67 13.27 4.80
N ARG A 60 -4.05 14.17 4.00
CA ARG A 60 -4.02 15.62 4.27
C ARG A 60 -5.40 16.24 4.26
N HIS A 61 -6.17 15.95 3.22
CA HIS A 61 -7.45 16.60 3.04
C HIS A 61 -8.55 15.90 3.82
N ARG A 62 -8.35 14.66 4.31
CA ARG A 62 -9.45 13.79 4.81
C ARG A 62 -10.63 13.75 3.83
N VAL A 63 -10.38 14.06 2.54
CA VAL A 63 -11.42 14.33 1.56
C VAL A 63 -11.78 13.03 0.86
N SER A 64 -13.05 12.69 1.07
CA SER A 64 -13.96 11.83 0.33
C SER A 64 -13.38 10.80 -0.62
N ASN A 65 -13.73 9.57 -0.27
CA ASN A 65 -13.75 8.30 -0.97
C ASN A 65 -13.48 8.28 -2.49
N GLY A 66 -13.83 9.27 -3.33
CA GLY A 66 -13.64 9.20 -4.80
C GLY A 66 -12.20 8.97 -5.28
N ASN A 67 -11.22 9.75 -4.79
CA ASN A 67 -9.81 9.53 -5.16
C ASN A 67 -9.24 8.28 -4.47
N ALA A 68 -9.68 8.00 -3.24
CA ALA A 68 -9.31 6.79 -2.49
C ALA A 68 -9.92 5.52 -3.12
N GLU A 69 -11.08 5.61 -3.77
CA GLU A 69 -11.80 4.56 -4.49
C GLU A 69 -11.18 4.30 -5.84
N ALA A 70 -10.73 5.33 -6.56
CA ALA A 70 -9.90 5.14 -7.75
C ALA A 70 -8.57 4.45 -7.39
N LEU A 71 -8.00 4.80 -6.24
CA LEU A 71 -6.77 4.20 -5.73
C LEU A 71 -7.01 2.74 -5.27
N ASN A 72 -8.06 2.49 -4.50
CA ASN A 72 -8.50 1.16 -4.08
C ASN A 72 -8.89 0.28 -5.26
N SER A 73 -9.60 0.82 -6.26
CA SER A 73 -9.97 0.11 -7.48
C SER A 73 -8.74 -0.31 -8.27
N LYS A 74 -7.74 0.56 -8.40
CA LYS A 74 -6.49 0.18 -9.07
C LYS A 74 -5.62 -0.75 -8.21
N ILE A 75 -5.69 -0.69 -6.87
CA ILE A 75 -5.03 -1.69 -5.99
C ILE A 75 -5.73 -3.05 -6.14
N ARG A 76 -7.07 -3.07 -6.17
CA ARG A 76 -7.87 -4.26 -6.45
C ARG A 76 -7.55 -4.83 -7.83
N LEU A 77 -7.41 -3.98 -8.85
CA LEU A 77 -6.99 -4.37 -10.20
C LEU A 77 -5.58 -4.97 -10.21
N LEU A 78 -4.64 -4.38 -9.47
CA LEU A 78 -3.29 -4.93 -9.29
C LEU A 78 -3.33 -6.26 -8.54
N ARG A 79 -4.21 -6.42 -7.55
CA ARG A 79 -4.42 -7.67 -6.82
C ARG A 79 -5.02 -8.76 -7.71
N ILE A 80 -5.95 -8.39 -8.60
CA ILE A 80 -6.53 -9.28 -9.63
C ILE A 80 -5.44 -9.68 -10.64
N LYS A 81 -4.64 -8.73 -11.15
CA LYS A 81 -3.52 -9.04 -12.05
C LYS A 81 -2.46 -9.91 -11.38
N ALA A 82 -2.11 -9.64 -10.13
CA ALA A 82 -1.17 -10.47 -9.37
C ALA A 82 -1.70 -11.88 -9.08
N ARG A 83 -3.02 -12.06 -9.00
CA ARG A 83 -3.66 -13.39 -8.97
C ARG A 83 -3.66 -14.06 -10.36
N GLY A 84 -3.95 -13.31 -11.43
CA GLY A 84 -3.98 -13.82 -12.81
C GLY A 84 -2.60 -14.20 -13.37
N TYR A 85 -1.53 -13.52 -12.95
CA TYR A 85 -0.15 -13.91 -13.29
C TYR A 85 0.33 -15.19 -12.58
N ARG A 86 -0.37 -15.61 -11.51
CA ARG A 86 -0.08 -16.85 -10.79
C ARG A 86 -0.84 -18.07 -11.34
N ASN A 87 -1.62 -17.89 -12.40
CA ASN A 87 -2.42 -18.95 -13.03
C ASN A 87 -2.13 -19.10 -14.55
N ARG A 88 -0.93 -18.71 -15.00
CA ARG A 88 -0.43 -19.02 -16.37
C ARG A 88 0.66 -20.10 -16.38
N GLU A 89 0.77 -20.86 -15.30
CA GLU A 89 1.56 -22.10 -15.22
C GLU A 89 0.68 -23.32 -14.93
N ARG A 90 -0.56 -23.31 -15.42
CA ARG A 90 -1.36 -24.55 -15.47
C ARG A 90 -2.25 -24.55 -16.71
N PHE A 91 -1.76 -25.31 -17.68
CA PHE A 91 -2.32 -25.75 -18.97
C PHE A 91 -2.33 -24.72 -20.09
#